data_AF-A0A0S8KAA8-F1
#
_entry.id   AF-A0A0S8KAA8-F1
#
_cell.length_a   1.000
_cell.length_b   1.000
_cell.length_c   1.000
_cell.angle_alpha   90.00
_cell.angle_beta   90.00
_cell.angle_gamma   90.00
#
_symmetry.space_group_name_H-M   'P 1'
#
loop_
_entity.id
_entity.type
_entity.pdbx_description
1 polymer ?
#
loop_
_entity_poly.entity_id
_entity_poly.type
_entity_poly.pdbx_seq_one_letter_code
_entity_poly.pdbx_strand_id
1 'polypeptide(L)'
;MKALRKLGFDIAYLALLTKKDVKPLSRWESNFSRGQIKALRHLGLKTNTVDRKLANGGTITELIFSKSSRYLDFYTRRFDKKPVGKDRQTVMTEGLLFGYPGCCVRNFADNGYTQNNLVDNGQEILFHWACPGCRATPSLLPYYQKTHQECRTLLDAQRPSVPHLVKKSLPIATLSFLFALTPLKARGQDSHWLSLGAEDLDGDYLTYPEEILLGTHLAYPAAEIPNGPEEALKFIAIINSLPEIASESCCYVQHNLTYGIENCQVCGETFNMGYVTIHNPMRDISIDIPYVGLHYMEHGSFSFDGTVNFGRVDIKLLKEVLAHYDTDHFSIETSNDADADGLRDDYEDYFDTLMDNSDSNNNGLLDGAELAERFIETIAKLPVVHRGEKLLRKSPYVDYMEMDGVENCDICGMAINMGEVRIVNPMQRKSMTFPIVALHYLAHGRFAYKANWISGEVDARQLSAIFKDVTRVARQDPVFKDNPFRLINRPNPFNERTQIEFYLPHAGPAALRIYNINGQLVHALLNGNLGAGPHRVGWNGLDDNGERVASGVYFYRLEHGSKAFVRKMLLVK
;
A
#
# COMPACT_ATOMS: atom_id res chain seq x y z
N MET A 1 4.75 37.41 3.02
CA MET A 1 3.55 38.29 3.08
C MET A 1 3.36 39.20 1.86
N LYS A 2 4.30 40.08 1.47
CA LYS A 2 4.12 40.97 0.29
C LYS A 2 3.87 40.23 -1.05
N ALA A 3 4.42 39.03 -1.22
CA ALA A 3 4.19 38.19 -2.40
C ALA A 3 2.76 37.65 -2.50
N LEU A 4 2.19 37.13 -1.40
CA LEU A 4 0.82 36.58 -1.36
C LEU A 4 -0.25 37.60 -1.77
N ARG A 5 -0.09 38.87 -1.38
CA ARG A 5 -1.03 39.95 -1.75
C ARG A 5 -1.12 40.20 -3.26
N LYS A 6 -0.06 39.89 -4.01
CA LYS A 6 -0.06 40.05 -5.47
C LYS A 6 -0.76 38.92 -6.19
N LEU A 7 -1.08 37.81 -5.50
CA LEU A 7 -1.67 36.61 -6.08
C LEU A 7 -3.19 36.69 -6.22
N GLY A 8 -3.89 37.41 -5.35
CA GLY A 8 -5.34 37.27 -5.18
C GLY A 8 -5.65 36.03 -4.33
N PHE A 9 -6.87 35.95 -3.78
CA PHE A 9 -7.21 34.90 -2.80
C PHE A 9 -7.02 33.48 -3.34
N ASP A 10 -7.58 33.18 -4.51
CA ASP A 10 -7.61 31.81 -5.05
C ASP A 10 -6.21 31.30 -5.43
N ILE A 11 -5.40 32.11 -6.11
CA ILE A 11 -4.00 31.74 -6.43
C ILE A 11 -3.15 31.69 -5.16
N ALA A 12 -3.36 32.59 -4.19
CA ALA A 12 -2.65 32.53 -2.92
C ALA A 12 -3.01 31.25 -2.15
N TYR A 13 -4.28 30.85 -2.17
CA TYR A 13 -4.76 29.64 -1.52
C TYR A 13 -4.16 28.39 -2.16
N LEU A 14 -4.22 28.27 -3.50
CA LEU A 14 -3.54 27.19 -4.23
C LEU A 14 -2.03 27.16 -3.95
N ALA A 15 -1.37 28.31 -3.98
CA ALA A 15 0.07 28.40 -3.70
C ALA A 15 0.42 27.93 -2.28
N LEU A 16 -0.42 28.23 -1.28
CA LEU A 16 -0.22 27.76 0.09
C LEU A 16 -0.47 26.25 0.21
N LEU A 17 -1.48 25.71 -0.46
CA LEU A 17 -1.72 24.26 -0.51
C LEU A 17 -0.53 23.53 -1.14
N THR A 18 -0.01 24.05 -2.26
CA THR A 18 1.18 23.46 -2.92
C THR A 18 2.44 23.59 -2.08
N LYS A 19 2.62 24.75 -1.43
CA LYS A 19 3.81 24.99 -0.59
C LYS A 19 3.86 24.06 0.63
N LYS A 20 2.69 23.71 1.18
CA LYS A 20 2.52 22.83 2.35
C LYS A 20 2.39 21.36 1.98
N ASP A 21 2.67 21.01 0.72
CA ASP A 21 2.61 19.63 0.22
C ASP A 21 1.21 18.99 0.31
N VAL A 22 0.15 19.80 0.46
CA VAL A 22 -1.25 19.34 0.37
C VAL A 22 -1.62 19.07 -1.09
N LYS A 23 -1.01 19.80 -2.02
CA LYS A 23 -1.14 19.57 -3.46
C LYS A 23 0.24 19.42 -4.11
N PRO A 24 0.53 18.33 -4.83
CA PRO A 24 1.81 18.16 -5.51
C PRO A 24 1.99 19.15 -6.67
N LEU A 25 0.92 19.43 -7.41
CA LEU A 25 0.86 20.38 -8.52
C LEU A 25 -0.41 21.23 -8.41
N SER A 26 -0.34 22.47 -8.87
CA SER A 26 -1.51 23.32 -9.02
C SER A 26 -1.52 24.04 -10.36
N ARG A 27 -2.74 24.27 -10.85
CA ARG A 27 -3.05 24.87 -12.13
C ARG A 27 -3.92 26.10 -11.92
N TRP A 28 -3.68 27.13 -12.73
CA TRP A 28 -4.51 28.31 -12.82
C TRP A 28 -4.82 28.63 -14.29
N GLU A 29 -6.11 28.63 -14.62
CA GLU A 29 -6.62 28.76 -16.00
C GLU A 29 -7.05 30.19 -16.35
N SER A 30 -7.15 31.08 -15.36
CA SER A 30 -7.55 32.47 -15.57
C SER A 30 -6.34 33.37 -15.85
N ASN A 31 -6.59 34.59 -16.32
CA ASN A 31 -5.55 35.58 -16.59
C ASN A 31 -4.58 35.75 -15.39
N PHE A 32 -3.28 35.74 -15.70
CA PHE A 32 -2.22 35.94 -14.72
C PHE A 32 -1.18 36.95 -15.21
N SER A 33 -0.54 37.63 -14.27
CA SER A 33 0.46 38.67 -14.51
C SER A 33 1.88 38.17 -14.22
N ARG A 34 2.89 38.82 -14.82
CA ARG A 34 4.30 38.60 -14.47
C ARG A 34 4.57 38.83 -12.98
N GLY A 35 3.81 39.72 -12.34
CA GLY A 35 3.87 39.97 -10.90
C GLY A 35 3.45 38.76 -10.07
N GLN A 36 2.43 38.01 -10.50
CA GLN A 36 1.96 36.79 -9.86
C GLN A 36 2.98 35.66 -10.01
N ILE A 37 3.55 35.46 -11.19
CA ILE A 37 4.63 34.48 -11.42
C ILE A 37 5.83 34.76 -10.49
N LYS A 38 6.26 36.02 -10.37
CA LYS A 38 7.36 36.41 -9.47
C LYS A 38 7.01 36.17 -8.00
N ALA A 39 5.75 36.38 -7.62
CA ALA A 39 5.28 36.13 -6.26
C ALA A 39 5.28 34.62 -5.92
N LEU A 40 4.85 33.75 -6.84
CA LEU A 40 4.93 32.29 -6.68
C LEU A 40 6.38 31.82 -6.49
N ARG A 41 7.31 32.33 -7.32
CA ARG A 41 8.75 32.02 -7.19
C ARG A 41 9.32 32.48 -5.85
N HIS A 42 8.89 33.63 -5.35
CA HIS A 42 9.30 34.11 -4.02
C HIS A 42 8.74 33.26 -2.87
N LEU A 43 7.67 32.49 -3.11
CA LEU A 43 7.15 31.52 -2.15
C LEU A 43 7.92 30.18 -2.16
N GLY A 44 8.90 30.03 -3.05
CA GLY A 44 9.69 28.80 -3.24
C GLY A 44 9.09 27.84 -4.26
N LEU A 45 8.11 28.29 -5.06
CA LEU A 45 7.47 27.46 -6.08
C LEU A 45 8.10 27.69 -7.45
N LYS A 46 8.34 26.60 -8.17
CA LYS A 46 8.68 26.61 -9.60
C LYS A 46 7.38 26.85 -10.39
N THR A 47 7.48 27.47 -11.56
CA THR A 47 6.34 27.87 -12.38
C THR A 47 6.60 27.56 -13.85
N ASN A 48 5.63 27.04 -14.59
CA ASN A 48 5.66 26.92 -16.04
C ASN A 48 4.31 27.34 -16.65
N THR A 49 4.27 27.58 -17.96
CA THR A 49 3.05 27.88 -18.71
C THR A 49 2.81 26.83 -19.77
N VAL A 50 1.57 26.41 -19.93
CA VAL A 50 1.16 25.36 -20.87
C VAL A 50 0.01 25.87 -21.73
N ASP A 51 0.15 25.76 -23.04
CA ASP A 51 -0.88 26.21 -23.99
C ASP A 51 -1.74 25.02 -24.41
N ARG A 52 -3.07 25.11 -24.28
CA ARG A 52 -3.99 24.02 -24.62
C ARG A 52 -5.02 24.43 -25.66
N LYS A 53 -5.38 23.50 -26.53
CA LYS A 53 -6.39 23.73 -27.58
C LYS A 53 -7.79 23.51 -27.03
N LEU A 54 -8.66 24.50 -27.18
CA LEU A 54 -10.08 24.39 -26.85
C LEU A 54 -10.84 23.73 -28.01
N ALA A 55 -11.98 23.09 -27.70
CA ALA A 55 -12.83 22.44 -28.69
C ALA A 55 -13.36 23.38 -29.78
N ASN A 56 -13.44 24.70 -29.49
CA ASN A 56 -13.84 25.73 -30.44
C ASN A 56 -12.68 26.27 -31.31
N GLY A 57 -11.49 25.65 -31.25
CA GLY A 57 -10.30 26.08 -31.97
C GLY A 57 -9.49 27.20 -31.30
N GLY A 58 -9.94 27.72 -30.16
CA GLY A 58 -9.18 28.67 -29.35
C GLY A 58 -8.00 28.03 -28.61
N THR A 59 -7.13 28.85 -28.01
CA THR A 59 -6.06 28.38 -27.13
C THR A 59 -6.24 29.01 -25.74
N ILE A 60 -6.05 28.21 -24.69
CA ILE A 60 -6.00 28.69 -23.30
C ILE A 60 -4.58 28.48 -22.77
N THR A 61 -4.02 29.49 -22.11
CA THR A 61 -2.72 29.38 -21.45
C THR A 61 -2.94 29.13 -19.96
N GLU A 62 -2.46 28.01 -19.47
CA GLU A 62 -2.53 27.60 -18.08
C GLU A 62 -1.21 27.92 -17.37
N LEU A 63 -1.29 28.53 -16.19
CA LEU A 63 -0.14 28.69 -15.29
C LEU A 63 -0.10 27.50 -14.34
N ILE A 64 0.98 26.72 -14.41
CA ILE A 64 1.21 25.60 -13.50
C ILE A 64 2.36 25.90 -12.54
N PHE A 65 2.25 25.41 -11.30
CA PHE A 65 3.27 25.62 -10.28
C PHE A 65 3.34 24.47 -9.27
N SER A 66 4.57 24.16 -8.85
CA SER A 66 4.91 23.08 -7.92
C SER A 66 6.23 23.37 -7.22
N LYS A 67 6.53 22.67 -6.11
CA LYS A 67 7.88 22.64 -5.52
C LYS A 67 8.86 21.85 -6.40
N SER A 68 8.38 20.85 -7.14
CA SER A 68 9.20 20.02 -8.02
C SER A 68 9.10 20.48 -9.48
N SER A 69 10.22 20.50 -10.19
CA SER A 69 10.24 20.73 -11.65
C SER A 69 9.65 19.53 -12.38
N ARG A 70 9.77 18.31 -11.82
CA ARG A 70 9.27 17.08 -12.43
C ARG A 70 7.77 17.12 -12.72
N TYR A 71 6.96 17.62 -11.77
CA TYR A 71 5.52 17.79 -12.00
C TYR A 71 5.21 18.80 -13.10
N LEU A 72 6.02 19.85 -13.23
CA LEU A 72 5.86 20.84 -14.28
C LEU A 72 6.25 20.26 -15.63
N ASP A 73 7.40 19.59 -15.71
CA ASP A 73 7.92 18.98 -16.92
C ASP A 73 7.00 17.85 -17.39
N PHE A 74 6.45 17.05 -16.48
CA PHE A 74 5.45 16.02 -16.78
C PHE A 74 4.16 16.65 -17.34
N TYR A 75 3.58 17.61 -16.62
CA TYR A 75 2.34 18.25 -17.06
C TYR A 75 2.52 18.96 -18.41
N THR A 76 3.65 19.66 -18.60
CA THR A 76 3.98 20.32 -19.88
C THR A 76 4.15 19.31 -21.00
N ARG A 77 4.96 18.24 -20.83
CA ARG A 77 5.11 17.19 -21.86
C ARG A 77 3.77 16.54 -22.22
N ARG A 78 2.92 16.29 -21.22
CA ARG A 78 1.67 15.59 -21.40
C ARG A 78 0.58 16.43 -22.05
N PHE A 79 0.50 17.73 -21.76
CA PHE A 79 -0.65 18.57 -22.11
C PHE A 79 -0.32 19.77 -23.02
N ASP A 80 0.94 20.17 -23.19
CA ASP A 80 1.28 21.31 -24.03
C ASP A 80 0.87 21.07 -25.49
N LYS A 81 0.18 22.06 -26.05
CA LYS A 81 -0.43 22.08 -27.39
C LYS A 81 -1.46 20.99 -27.64
N LYS A 82 -1.85 20.22 -26.62
CA LYS A 82 -2.87 19.17 -26.70
C LYS A 82 -4.26 19.74 -26.39
N PRO A 83 -5.34 19.09 -26.86
CA PRO A 83 -6.68 19.54 -26.55
C PRO A 83 -6.98 19.47 -25.06
N VAL A 84 -7.88 20.35 -24.60
CA VAL A 84 -8.54 20.22 -23.31
C VAL A 84 -9.50 19.02 -23.40
N GLY A 85 -8.98 17.84 -23.10
CA GLY A 85 -9.70 16.58 -23.14
C GLY A 85 -10.69 16.45 -21.99
N LYS A 86 -11.91 16.01 -22.30
CA LYS A 86 -12.92 15.60 -21.32
C LYS A 86 -13.05 14.07 -21.25
N ASP A 87 -12.18 13.36 -21.95
CA ASP A 87 -12.13 11.91 -21.88
C ASP A 87 -11.71 11.48 -20.47
N ARG A 88 -12.25 10.33 -20.04
CA ARG A 88 -12.04 9.76 -18.71
C ARG A 88 -10.56 9.71 -18.34
N GLN A 89 -9.69 9.30 -19.27
CA GLN A 89 -8.25 9.14 -19.00
C GLN A 89 -7.55 10.48 -18.75
N THR A 90 -7.86 11.51 -19.53
CA THR A 90 -7.35 12.87 -19.31
C THR A 90 -7.80 13.43 -17.96
N VAL A 91 -9.10 13.29 -17.64
CA VAL A 91 -9.66 13.75 -16.36
C VAL A 91 -9.00 13.01 -15.19
N MET A 92 -8.80 11.70 -15.33
CA MET A 92 -8.12 10.90 -14.32
C MET A 92 -6.67 11.33 -14.10
N THR A 93 -5.92 11.48 -15.19
CA THR A 93 -4.51 11.88 -15.14
C THR A 93 -4.35 13.24 -14.48
N GLU A 94 -5.14 14.24 -14.89
CA GLU A 94 -5.09 15.58 -14.29
C GLU A 94 -5.45 15.54 -12.80
N GLY A 95 -6.52 14.83 -12.45
CA GLY A 95 -6.98 14.77 -11.06
C GLY A 95 -5.93 14.18 -10.12
N LEU A 96 -5.29 13.08 -10.54
CA LEU A 96 -4.22 12.45 -9.78
C LEU A 96 -2.97 13.34 -9.69
N LEU A 97 -2.56 14.00 -10.78
CA LEU A 97 -1.44 14.95 -10.76
C LEU A 97 -1.67 16.12 -9.81
N PHE A 98 -2.92 16.53 -9.60
CA PHE A 98 -3.27 17.58 -8.65
C PHE A 98 -3.42 17.09 -7.20
N GLY A 99 -3.22 15.79 -6.96
CA GLY A 99 -3.33 15.15 -5.65
C GLY A 99 -4.76 14.94 -5.19
N TYR A 100 -5.72 14.76 -6.10
CA TYR A 100 -7.10 14.48 -5.74
C TYR A 100 -7.29 13.00 -5.37
N PRO A 101 -8.18 12.69 -4.41
CA PRO A 101 -8.47 11.30 -4.05
C PRO A 101 -8.95 10.48 -5.25
N GLY A 102 -8.35 9.31 -5.46
CA GLY A 102 -8.66 8.44 -6.62
C GLY A 102 -10.15 8.11 -6.75
N CYS A 103 -10.85 7.86 -5.64
CA CYS A 103 -12.29 7.61 -5.65
C CYS A 103 -13.12 8.82 -6.10
N CYS A 104 -12.68 10.04 -5.80
CA CYS A 104 -13.34 11.27 -6.26
C CYS A 104 -13.10 11.51 -7.73
N VAL A 105 -11.86 11.30 -8.19
CA VAL A 105 -11.46 11.44 -9.59
C VAL A 105 -12.20 10.45 -10.48
N ARG A 106 -12.26 9.16 -10.09
CA ARG A 106 -13.02 8.12 -10.81
C ARG A 106 -14.51 8.46 -10.89
N ASN A 107 -15.13 8.75 -9.76
CA ASN A 107 -16.54 9.11 -9.74
C ASN A 107 -16.83 10.36 -10.60
N PHE A 108 -15.96 11.36 -10.58
CA PHE A 108 -16.13 12.55 -11.41
C PHE A 108 -15.98 12.23 -12.90
N ALA A 109 -15.06 11.33 -13.26
CA ALA A 109 -14.87 10.92 -14.65
C ALA A 109 -16.07 10.10 -15.19
N ASP A 110 -16.74 9.32 -14.34
CA ASP A 110 -17.90 8.50 -14.72
C ASP A 110 -19.23 9.24 -14.64
N ASN A 111 -19.45 9.94 -13.54
CA ASN A 111 -20.76 10.47 -13.16
C ASN A 111 -20.79 12.01 -13.14
N GLY A 112 -19.65 12.67 -13.36
CA GLY A 112 -19.53 14.11 -13.18
C GLY A 112 -19.78 14.55 -11.75
N TYR A 113 -20.56 15.62 -11.59
CA TYR A 113 -20.89 16.18 -10.28
C TYR A 113 -22.03 15.38 -9.62
N THR A 114 -21.70 14.61 -8.59
CA THR A 114 -22.67 13.82 -7.81
C THR A 114 -22.93 14.42 -6.43
N GLN A 115 -24.10 14.18 -5.84
CA GLN A 115 -24.36 14.67 -4.48
C GLN A 115 -23.39 14.01 -3.48
N ASN A 116 -22.78 14.81 -2.60
CA ASN A 116 -21.83 14.32 -1.60
C ASN A 116 -22.34 14.53 -0.16
N ASN A 117 -21.70 13.85 0.78
CA ASN A 117 -22.09 13.83 2.19
C ASN A 117 -21.22 14.76 3.08
N LEU A 118 -20.54 15.74 2.48
CA LEU A 118 -19.73 16.68 3.25
C LEU A 118 -20.64 17.67 4.01
N VAL A 119 -20.34 17.84 5.30
CA VAL A 119 -21.04 18.80 6.19
C VAL A 119 -20.40 20.19 6.06
N ASP A 120 -21.14 21.24 6.45
CA ASP A 120 -20.63 22.62 6.62
C ASP A 120 -19.96 23.25 5.39
N ASN A 121 -20.54 23.07 4.19
CA ASN A 121 -19.99 23.60 2.94
C ASN A 121 -18.53 23.17 2.66
N GLY A 122 -18.09 22.03 3.22
CA GLY A 122 -16.71 21.53 3.04
C GLY A 122 -16.29 21.37 1.58
N GLN A 123 -17.23 21.20 0.66
CA GLN A 123 -16.99 21.16 -0.78
C GLN A 123 -16.48 22.49 -1.37
N GLU A 124 -16.85 23.65 -0.80
CA GLU A 124 -16.55 24.97 -1.37
C GLU A 124 -15.07 25.35 -1.27
N ILE A 125 -14.33 24.75 -0.33
CA ILE A 125 -12.91 25.01 -0.12
C ILE A 125 -11.99 24.02 -0.83
N LEU A 126 -12.56 23.00 -1.49
CA LEU A 126 -11.83 21.96 -2.22
C LEU A 126 -11.67 22.35 -3.69
N PHE A 127 -10.61 21.84 -4.31
CA PHE A 127 -10.38 21.98 -5.76
C PHE A 127 -10.79 20.73 -6.55
N HIS A 128 -11.40 19.74 -5.89
CA HIS A 128 -12.00 18.57 -6.49
C HIS A 128 -13.41 18.36 -5.94
N TRP A 129 -14.23 17.62 -6.69
CA TRP A 129 -15.56 17.26 -6.24
C TRP A 129 -15.53 15.95 -5.45
N ALA A 130 -15.99 15.97 -4.19
CA ALA A 130 -16.02 14.78 -3.35
C ALA A 130 -17.14 13.84 -3.82
N CYS A 131 -16.87 12.53 -3.86
CA CYS A 131 -17.91 11.54 -4.12
C CYS A 131 -18.71 11.19 -2.84
N PRO A 132 -19.97 10.71 -2.96
CA PRO A 132 -20.84 10.43 -1.81
C PRO A 132 -20.22 9.50 -0.74
N GLY A 133 -19.35 8.57 -1.13
CA GLY A 133 -18.67 7.63 -0.24
C GLY A 133 -17.21 7.97 0.07
N CYS A 134 -16.76 9.21 -0.14
CA CYS A 134 -15.33 9.51 -0.03
C CYS A 134 -14.80 9.39 1.42
N ARG A 135 -13.83 8.48 1.64
CA ARG A 135 -13.11 8.33 2.92
C ARG A 135 -11.88 9.24 3.05
N ALA A 136 -11.21 9.56 1.93
CA ALA A 136 -10.00 10.39 1.94
C ALA A 136 -10.26 11.89 2.12
N THR A 137 -11.34 12.42 1.51
CA THR A 137 -11.65 13.85 1.58
C THR A 137 -11.91 14.35 3.01
N PRO A 138 -12.65 13.62 3.87
CA PRO A 138 -12.77 13.96 5.29
C PRO A 138 -11.43 14.11 6.01
N SER A 139 -10.45 13.23 5.74
CA SER A 139 -9.11 13.31 6.33
C SER A 139 -8.27 14.48 5.80
N LEU A 140 -8.52 14.91 4.56
CA LEU A 140 -7.86 16.07 3.95
C LEU A 140 -8.49 17.40 4.41
N LEU A 141 -9.78 17.39 4.76
CA LEU A 141 -10.56 18.60 5.02
C LEU A 141 -9.95 19.51 6.11
N PRO A 142 -9.40 19.01 7.23
CA PRO A 142 -8.72 19.86 8.22
C PRO A 142 -7.51 20.64 7.65
N TYR A 143 -6.77 20.06 6.71
CA TYR A 143 -5.62 20.72 6.07
C TYR A 143 -6.07 21.83 5.12
N TYR A 144 -7.14 21.59 4.37
CA TYR A 144 -7.80 22.59 3.52
C TYR A 144 -8.40 23.72 4.38
N GLN A 145 -9.15 23.40 5.43
CA GLN A 145 -9.73 24.38 6.37
C GLN A 145 -8.66 25.25 7.02
N LYS A 146 -7.61 24.64 7.59
CA LYS A 146 -6.49 25.36 8.22
C LYS A 146 -5.78 26.27 7.22
N THR A 147 -5.53 25.79 6.01
CA THR A 147 -4.85 26.58 4.97
C THR A 147 -5.73 27.69 4.40
N HIS A 148 -7.03 27.43 4.25
CA HIS A 148 -8.02 28.41 3.83
C HIS A 148 -8.16 29.54 4.88
N GLN A 149 -8.26 29.18 6.17
CA GLN A 149 -8.32 30.15 7.26
C GLN A 149 -7.03 30.96 7.37
N GLU A 150 -5.85 30.32 7.26
CA GLU A 150 -4.57 31.03 7.22
C GLU A 150 -4.49 31.99 6.03
N CYS A 151 -4.92 31.56 4.84
CA CYS A 151 -4.96 32.40 3.66
C CYS A 151 -5.86 33.63 3.88
N ARG A 152 -7.06 33.40 4.46
CA ARG A 152 -7.99 34.47 4.88
C ARG A 152 -7.31 35.41 5.87
N THR A 153 -6.77 34.92 6.98
CA THR A 153 -6.11 35.78 7.99
C THR A 153 -4.96 36.59 7.39
N LEU A 154 -4.12 35.99 6.54
CA LEU A 154 -3.00 36.67 5.90
C LEU A 154 -3.42 37.76 4.91
N LEU A 155 -4.64 37.65 4.34
CA LEU A 155 -5.20 38.60 3.38
C LEU A 155 -6.20 39.60 4.02
N ASP A 156 -6.91 39.20 5.08
CA ASP A 156 -7.94 39.97 5.79
C ASP A 156 -7.43 40.79 6.97
N ALA A 157 -6.17 40.60 7.43
CA ALA A 157 -5.55 41.36 8.53
C ALA A 157 -5.42 42.90 8.31
N GLN A 158 -6.15 43.50 7.36
CA GLN A 158 -6.30 44.94 7.18
C GLN A 158 -7.73 45.38 6.76
N ARG A 159 -8.80 44.93 7.43
CA ARG A 159 -10.03 45.74 7.51
C ARG A 159 -10.49 45.95 8.96
N PRO A 160 -10.68 47.20 9.43
CA PRO A 160 -11.38 47.44 10.67
C PRO A 160 -12.85 47.08 10.53
N SER A 161 -13.41 46.52 11.59
CA SER A 161 -14.78 46.06 11.76
C SER A 161 -15.82 47.19 11.73
N VAL A 162 -16.88 47.03 10.92
CA VAL A 162 -18.22 47.55 11.22
C VAL A 162 -19.26 46.53 10.72
N PRO A 163 -20.29 46.18 11.51
CA PRO A 163 -21.32 45.23 11.09
C PRO A 163 -22.43 45.94 10.30
N HIS A 164 -22.94 45.32 9.24
CA HIS A 164 -24.37 45.42 8.89
C HIS A 164 -24.81 44.33 7.90
N LEU A 165 -25.93 43.70 8.25
CA LEU A 165 -26.77 42.91 7.34
C LEU A 165 -27.10 43.70 6.07
N VAL A 166 -26.90 43.10 4.90
CA VAL A 166 -27.76 43.31 3.73
C VAL A 166 -27.96 41.98 3.02
N LYS A 167 -29.17 41.41 3.15
CA LYS A 167 -29.74 40.50 2.15
C LYS A 167 -29.70 41.20 0.80
N LYS A 168 -29.02 40.62 -0.20
CA LYS A 168 -29.38 40.81 -1.61
C LYS A 168 -28.90 39.63 -2.45
N SER A 169 -29.85 39.16 -3.22
CA SER A 169 -29.94 38.02 -4.11
C SER A 169 -29.25 38.25 -5.46
N LEU A 170 -28.96 37.12 -6.14
CA LEU A 170 -28.54 36.89 -7.55
C LEU A 170 -27.04 37.04 -7.93
N PRO A 171 -26.54 36.35 -8.98
CA PRO A 171 -27.12 35.23 -9.74
C PRO A 171 -26.21 33.99 -9.87
N ILE A 172 -26.88 32.85 -9.99
CA ILE A 172 -26.38 31.62 -10.61
C ILE A 172 -26.08 31.95 -12.08
N ALA A 173 -24.82 31.87 -12.50
CA ALA A 173 -24.44 31.80 -13.92
C ALA A 173 -24.19 30.31 -14.23
N THR A 174 -25.19 29.56 -14.65
CA THR A 174 -25.48 29.23 -16.06
C THR A 174 -24.25 28.99 -16.91
N LEU A 175 -23.83 27.73 -16.95
CA LEU A 175 -23.41 27.09 -18.20
C LEU A 175 -24.09 25.72 -18.30
N SER A 176 -25.40 25.77 -18.55
CA SER A 176 -26.08 24.71 -19.29
C SER A 176 -25.58 24.77 -20.74
N PHE A 177 -24.94 23.71 -21.20
CA PHE A 177 -25.07 23.29 -22.59
C PHE A 177 -25.49 21.82 -22.58
N LEU A 178 -26.77 21.63 -22.88
CA LEU A 178 -27.46 20.37 -23.11
C LEU A 178 -27.30 19.98 -24.60
N PHE A 179 -27.31 18.66 -24.85
CA PHE A 179 -27.31 17.92 -26.12
C PHE A 179 -25.95 17.81 -26.86
N ALA A 180 -25.50 16.63 -27.31
CA ALA A 180 -26.18 15.37 -27.57
C ALA A 180 -25.41 14.16 -27.01
N LEU A 181 -26.16 13.22 -26.42
CA LEU A 181 -25.73 11.83 -26.24
C LEU A 181 -25.36 11.28 -27.61
N THR A 182 -24.06 11.16 -27.86
CA THR A 182 -23.52 10.27 -28.88
C THR A 182 -22.77 9.17 -28.11
N PRO A 183 -22.97 7.89 -28.44
CA PRO A 183 -22.28 6.82 -27.74
C PRO A 183 -20.78 7.01 -27.96
N LEU A 184 -20.01 6.96 -26.87
CA LEU A 184 -18.55 6.91 -26.91
C LEU A 184 -18.15 5.76 -27.84
N LYS A 185 -17.66 6.11 -29.02
CA LYS A 185 -17.12 5.18 -30.00
C LYS A 185 -15.79 4.65 -29.46
N ALA A 186 -15.64 3.34 -29.48
CA ALA A 186 -14.54 2.56 -28.93
C ALA A 186 -13.11 3.10 -29.22
N ARG A 187 -12.33 3.19 -28.13
CA ARG A 187 -10.95 2.70 -27.95
C ARG A 187 -10.01 2.70 -29.18
N GLY A 188 -9.02 3.61 -29.17
CA GLY A 188 -7.73 3.40 -29.82
C GLY A 188 -6.73 2.88 -28.78
N GLN A 189 -6.12 1.74 -29.04
CA GLN A 189 -5.09 1.09 -28.21
C GLN A 189 -3.79 1.93 -28.29
N ASP A 190 -3.17 2.28 -27.15
CA ASP A 190 -1.89 3.01 -27.18
C ASP A 190 -0.80 2.10 -27.76
N SER A 191 -0.02 2.60 -28.72
CA SER A 191 1.01 1.80 -29.40
C SER A 191 2.16 1.38 -28.48
N HIS A 192 2.25 1.93 -27.26
CA HIS A 192 3.21 1.49 -26.25
C HIS A 192 2.75 0.24 -25.49
N TRP A 193 1.52 -0.22 -25.66
CA TRP A 193 1.05 -1.46 -25.03
C TRP A 193 1.58 -2.67 -25.79
N LEU A 194 2.77 -3.13 -25.40
CA LEU A 194 3.44 -4.27 -26.04
C LEU A 194 2.76 -5.59 -25.63
N SER A 195 2.33 -6.37 -26.61
CA SER A 195 1.65 -7.66 -26.41
C SER A 195 2.58 -8.69 -25.76
N LEU A 196 2.02 -9.51 -24.87
CA LEU A 196 2.70 -10.66 -24.25
C LEU A 196 2.47 -11.98 -25.01
N GLY A 197 1.82 -11.92 -26.18
CA GLY A 197 1.54 -13.10 -26.99
C GLY A 197 0.59 -14.07 -26.29
N ALA A 198 1.02 -15.34 -26.15
CA ALA A 198 0.20 -16.41 -25.58
C ALA A 198 0.14 -16.41 -24.05
N GLU A 199 0.92 -15.56 -23.37
CA GLU A 199 0.98 -15.47 -21.90
C GLU A 199 -0.08 -14.52 -21.31
N ASP A 200 -0.71 -13.70 -22.15
CA ASP A 200 -1.80 -12.78 -21.84
C ASP A 200 -3.09 -13.34 -22.45
N LEU A 201 -3.92 -13.94 -21.59
CA LEU A 201 -5.08 -14.73 -22.01
C LEU A 201 -6.30 -13.85 -22.35
N ASP A 202 -6.42 -12.67 -21.73
CA ASP A 202 -7.58 -11.79 -21.84
C ASP A 202 -7.28 -10.46 -22.56
N GLY A 203 -6.01 -10.22 -22.91
CA GLY A 203 -5.56 -9.06 -23.66
C GLY A 203 -5.39 -7.82 -22.81
N ASP A 204 -5.17 -7.98 -21.50
CA ASP A 204 -5.05 -6.89 -20.54
C ASP A 204 -3.60 -6.44 -20.28
N TYR A 205 -2.62 -7.10 -20.91
CA TYR A 205 -1.19 -6.86 -20.80
C TYR A 205 -0.54 -7.25 -19.47
N LEU A 206 -1.22 -8.08 -18.68
CA LEU A 206 -0.66 -8.82 -17.55
C LEU A 206 -0.60 -10.31 -17.90
N THR A 207 0.40 -10.98 -17.34
CA THR A 207 0.40 -12.44 -17.30
C THR A 207 -0.48 -12.92 -16.16
N TYR A 208 -0.99 -14.13 -16.29
CA TYR A 208 -1.83 -14.73 -15.27
C TYR A 208 -1.22 -14.74 -13.83
N PRO A 209 0.09 -15.02 -13.64
CA PRO A 209 0.73 -14.84 -12.33
C PRO A 209 0.74 -13.39 -11.84
N GLU A 210 0.95 -12.41 -12.73
CA GLU A 210 0.93 -10.98 -12.38
C GLU A 210 -0.47 -10.54 -11.95
N GLU A 211 -1.51 -11.07 -12.57
CA GLU A 211 -2.90 -10.82 -12.17
C GLU A 211 -3.19 -11.31 -10.74
N ILE A 212 -2.78 -12.56 -10.43
CA ILE A 212 -2.89 -13.09 -9.05
C ILE A 212 -2.10 -12.22 -8.07
N LEU A 213 -0.88 -11.81 -8.42
CA LEU A 213 -0.04 -10.97 -7.57
C LEU A 213 -0.67 -9.60 -7.30
N LEU A 214 -1.30 -8.99 -8.30
CA LEU A 214 -1.94 -7.67 -8.19
C LEU A 214 -3.39 -7.75 -7.67
N GLY A 215 -3.95 -8.96 -7.56
CA GLY A 215 -5.36 -9.16 -7.23
C GLY A 215 -6.30 -8.68 -8.34
N THR A 216 -5.84 -8.58 -9.58
CA THR A 216 -6.64 -8.17 -10.73
C THR A 216 -7.25 -9.39 -11.43
N HIS A 217 -8.42 -9.19 -12.05
CA HIS A 217 -9.10 -10.10 -13.00
C HIS A 217 -8.82 -11.61 -12.88
N LEU A 218 -9.12 -12.13 -11.70
CA LEU A 218 -9.20 -13.56 -11.52
C LEU A 218 -10.48 -14.08 -12.24
N ALA A 219 -10.29 -14.58 -13.46
CA ALA A 219 -11.21 -15.43 -14.22
C ALA A 219 -12.43 -14.74 -14.92
N TYR A 220 -12.20 -13.79 -15.84
CA TYR A 220 -13.21 -13.44 -16.86
C TYR A 220 -12.67 -12.72 -18.11
N PRO A 221 -13.11 -13.07 -19.34
CA PRO A 221 -12.87 -12.28 -20.54
C PRO A 221 -14.16 -11.56 -20.96
N ALA A 222 -14.46 -10.35 -20.45
CA ALA A 222 -15.41 -9.47 -21.14
C ALA A 222 -15.36 -8.00 -20.67
N ALA A 223 -14.96 -7.15 -21.61
CA ALA A 223 -15.55 -5.84 -21.88
C ALA A 223 -15.73 -4.89 -20.68
N GLU A 224 -14.65 -4.24 -20.25
CA GLU A 224 -14.48 -2.77 -20.32
C GLU A 224 -13.28 -2.35 -19.45
N ILE A 225 -12.08 -2.38 -20.05
CA ILE A 225 -10.80 -1.76 -19.65
C ILE A 225 -9.69 -2.76 -19.29
N PRO A 226 -8.55 -2.75 -20.03
CA PRO A 226 -7.40 -3.57 -19.64
C PRO A 226 -6.85 -3.00 -18.33
N ASN A 227 -6.72 -3.86 -17.32
CA ASN A 227 -6.25 -3.46 -16.00
C ASN A 227 -4.75 -3.25 -15.95
N GLY A 228 -3.97 -4.01 -16.73
CA GLY A 228 -2.52 -3.82 -16.83
C GLY A 228 -2.11 -2.35 -17.04
N PRO A 229 -2.69 -1.62 -18.02
CA PRO A 229 -2.47 -0.20 -18.17
C PRO A 229 -2.86 0.66 -16.98
N GLU A 230 -3.96 0.34 -16.28
CA GLU A 230 -4.33 1.07 -15.07
C GLU A 230 -3.33 0.82 -13.92
N GLU A 231 -2.87 -0.42 -13.74
CA GLU A 231 -1.88 -0.79 -12.73
C GLU A 231 -0.53 -0.14 -13.00
N ALA A 232 -0.04 -0.18 -14.24
CA ALA A 232 1.19 0.51 -14.62
C ALA A 232 1.11 2.02 -14.33
N LEU A 233 -0.05 2.65 -14.62
CA LEU A 233 -0.30 4.06 -14.31
C LEU A 233 -0.34 4.35 -12.80
N LYS A 234 -0.85 3.43 -11.98
CA LYS A 234 -0.82 3.56 -10.51
C LYS A 234 0.62 3.50 -10.00
N PHE A 235 1.39 2.49 -10.42
CA PHE A 235 2.78 2.36 -9.99
C PHE A 235 3.62 3.56 -10.39
N ILE A 236 3.55 4.02 -11.64
CA ILE A 236 4.34 5.18 -12.07
C ILE A 236 3.94 6.47 -11.33
N ALA A 237 2.66 6.63 -10.98
CA ALA A 237 2.22 7.74 -10.13
C ALA A 237 2.85 7.67 -8.73
N ILE A 238 2.96 6.48 -8.14
CA ILE A 238 3.64 6.28 -6.85
C ILE A 238 5.13 6.57 -6.98
N ILE A 239 5.82 5.99 -7.97
CA ILE A 239 7.26 6.22 -8.23
C ILE A 239 7.54 7.71 -8.37
N ASN A 240 6.70 8.42 -9.11
CA ASN A 240 6.81 9.87 -9.32
C ASN A 240 6.55 10.70 -8.05
N SER A 241 5.94 10.12 -7.02
CA SER A 241 5.67 10.79 -5.73
C SER A 241 6.75 10.53 -4.67
N LEU A 242 7.64 9.57 -4.90
CA LEU A 242 8.73 9.26 -3.95
C LEU A 242 9.76 10.40 -3.84
N PRO A 243 10.32 10.63 -2.64
CA PRO A 243 11.40 11.60 -2.45
C PRO A 243 12.68 11.18 -3.17
N GLU A 244 13.46 12.15 -3.64
CA GLU A 244 14.80 11.91 -4.25
C GLU A 244 15.95 11.94 -3.22
N ILE A 245 15.62 12.20 -1.95
CA ILE A 245 16.57 12.23 -0.85
C ILE A 245 16.50 10.89 -0.15
N ALA A 246 17.66 10.27 0.08
CA ALA A 246 17.75 9.04 0.85
C ALA A 246 17.05 9.19 2.20
N SER A 247 16.21 8.21 2.51
CA SER A 247 15.44 8.12 3.73
C SER A 247 15.70 6.75 4.36
N GLU A 248 15.69 6.69 5.69
CA GLU A 248 15.73 5.43 6.44
C GLU A 248 14.31 4.90 6.72
N SER A 249 13.27 5.73 6.55
CA SER A 249 11.92 5.46 7.03
C SER A 249 10.85 5.46 5.94
N CYS A 250 11.21 5.70 4.68
CA CYS A 250 10.28 5.61 3.55
C CYS A 250 11.03 5.31 2.25
N CYS A 251 10.31 4.76 1.27
CA CYS A 251 10.90 4.52 -0.05
C CYS A 251 11.35 5.83 -0.68
N TYR A 252 12.46 5.78 -1.43
CA TYR A 252 13.01 6.94 -2.13
C TYR A 252 13.58 6.51 -3.48
N VAL A 253 13.78 7.50 -4.33
CA VAL A 253 14.25 7.33 -5.71
C VAL A 253 15.66 7.91 -5.86
N GLN A 254 16.57 7.13 -6.42
CA GLN A 254 17.90 7.58 -6.82
C GLN A 254 18.03 7.55 -8.34
N HIS A 255 18.50 8.65 -8.92
CA HIS A 255 18.75 8.76 -10.36
C HIS A 255 20.19 8.39 -10.71
N ASN A 256 20.37 7.38 -11.55
CA ASN A 256 21.67 6.91 -12.01
C ASN A 256 21.84 7.22 -13.50
N LEU A 257 22.23 8.48 -13.78
CA LEU A 257 22.47 8.95 -15.15
C LEU A 257 23.76 8.34 -15.71
N THR A 258 23.74 7.96 -16.98
CA THR A 258 24.91 7.45 -17.71
C THR A 258 25.29 8.37 -18.87
N TYR A 259 26.49 8.19 -19.41
CA TYR A 259 26.90 8.87 -20.64
C TYR A 259 26.31 8.15 -21.85
N GLY A 260 25.17 8.64 -22.33
CA GLY A 260 24.50 8.08 -23.51
C GLY A 260 23.03 8.45 -23.57
N ILE A 261 22.48 8.37 -24.78
CA ILE A 261 21.06 8.57 -25.03
C ILE A 261 20.48 7.34 -25.72
N GLU A 262 19.23 7.05 -25.43
CA GLU A 262 18.43 6.04 -26.12
C GLU A 262 17.09 6.63 -26.54
N ASN A 263 16.47 6.02 -27.56
CA ASN A 263 15.19 6.47 -28.06
C ASN A 263 14.13 5.38 -27.85
N CYS A 264 12.90 5.80 -27.54
CA CYS A 264 11.73 4.92 -27.58
C CYS A 264 11.44 4.50 -29.03
N GLN A 265 11.25 3.20 -29.28
CA GLN A 265 10.98 2.67 -30.62
C GLN A 265 9.57 3.01 -31.13
N VAL A 266 8.65 3.36 -30.23
CA VAL A 266 7.26 3.68 -30.57
C VAL A 266 7.08 5.16 -30.92
N CYS A 267 7.50 6.07 -30.04
CA CYS A 267 7.27 7.52 -30.21
C CYS A 267 8.53 8.31 -30.61
N GLY A 268 9.72 7.70 -30.55
CA GLY A 268 10.98 8.36 -30.87
C GLY A 268 11.50 9.32 -29.78
N GLU A 269 10.85 9.43 -28.63
CA GLU A 269 11.35 10.25 -27.52
C GLU A 269 12.72 9.79 -27.05
N THR A 270 13.57 10.76 -26.70
CA THR A 270 14.96 10.52 -26.29
C THR A 270 15.11 10.59 -24.78
N PHE A 271 15.76 9.58 -24.22
CA PHE A 271 16.03 9.41 -22.79
C PHE A 271 17.53 9.26 -22.54
N ASN A 272 17.94 9.52 -21.31
CA ASN A 272 19.26 9.09 -20.87
C ASN A 272 19.27 7.55 -20.78
N MET A 273 20.37 6.91 -21.19
CA MET A 273 20.54 5.45 -21.08
C MET A 273 20.61 4.92 -19.65
N GLY A 274 20.58 5.80 -18.65
CA GLY A 274 20.59 5.46 -17.24
C GLY A 274 19.26 4.88 -16.75
N TYR A 275 19.16 4.82 -15.44
CA TYR A 275 18.01 4.20 -14.78
C TYR A 275 17.71 4.90 -13.45
N VAL A 276 16.55 4.57 -12.92
CA VAL A 276 16.13 4.95 -11.58
C VAL A 276 16.22 3.73 -10.68
N THR A 277 16.91 3.87 -9.54
CA THR A 277 16.80 2.90 -8.45
C THR A 277 15.74 3.38 -7.48
N ILE A 278 14.76 2.53 -7.21
CA ILE A 278 13.80 2.74 -6.13
C ILE A 278 14.28 1.92 -4.95
N HIS A 279 14.50 2.55 -3.81
CA HIS A 279 14.95 1.91 -2.59
C HIS A 279 13.81 1.79 -1.59
N ASN A 280 13.68 0.63 -0.96
CA ASN A 280 12.90 0.43 0.26
C ASN A 280 13.88 0.14 1.41
N PRO A 281 14.22 1.16 2.22
CA PRO A 281 15.20 1.02 3.30
C PRO A 281 14.71 0.10 4.43
N MET A 282 13.39 -0.08 4.58
CA MET A 282 12.82 -0.90 5.66
C MET A 282 13.01 -2.39 5.37
N ARG A 283 12.89 -2.78 4.10
CA ARG A 283 13.04 -4.17 3.63
C ARG A 283 14.45 -4.48 3.10
N ASP A 284 15.34 -3.48 3.03
CA ASP A 284 16.67 -3.58 2.39
C ASP A 284 16.61 -4.17 0.97
N ILE A 285 15.61 -3.73 0.20
CA ILE A 285 15.40 -4.13 -1.20
C ILE A 285 15.36 -2.90 -2.11
N SER A 286 15.69 -3.12 -3.38
CA SER A 286 15.62 -2.08 -4.40
C SER A 286 15.31 -2.65 -5.78
N ILE A 287 14.74 -1.84 -6.65
CA ILE A 287 14.52 -2.17 -8.06
C ILE A 287 15.11 -1.07 -8.95
N ASP A 288 15.80 -1.51 -10.00
CA ASP A 288 16.30 -0.64 -11.05
C ASP A 288 15.33 -0.65 -12.25
N ILE A 289 14.87 0.53 -12.66
CA ILE A 289 14.00 0.70 -13.82
C ILE A 289 14.67 1.68 -14.79
N PRO A 290 14.98 1.28 -16.04
CA PRO A 290 15.49 2.18 -17.07
C PRO A 290 14.53 3.36 -17.31
N TYR A 291 15.06 4.52 -17.71
CA TYR A 291 14.20 5.68 -18.02
C TYR A 291 13.20 5.38 -19.13
N VAL A 292 13.57 4.57 -20.14
CA VAL A 292 12.63 4.10 -21.15
C VAL A 292 11.54 3.20 -20.56
N GLY A 293 11.85 2.39 -19.54
CA GLY A 293 10.86 1.60 -18.81
C GLY A 293 9.83 2.47 -18.09
N LEU A 294 10.30 3.51 -17.38
CA LEU A 294 9.40 4.50 -16.76
C LEU A 294 8.50 5.19 -17.79
N HIS A 295 9.05 5.56 -18.96
CA HIS A 295 8.28 6.14 -20.07
C HIS A 295 7.14 5.23 -20.54
N TYR A 296 7.41 3.94 -20.75
CA TYR A 296 6.36 2.98 -21.14
C TYR A 296 5.30 2.80 -20.04
N MET A 297 5.70 2.86 -18.76
CA MET A 297 4.73 2.85 -17.66
C MET A 297 3.84 4.10 -17.64
N GLU A 298 4.35 5.26 -18.06
CA GLU A 298 3.54 6.49 -18.25
C GLU A 298 2.47 6.33 -19.35
N HIS A 299 2.68 5.38 -20.27
CA HIS A 299 1.69 4.96 -21.27
C HIS A 299 0.83 3.78 -20.82
N GLY A 300 1.06 3.21 -19.64
CA GLY A 300 0.34 2.04 -19.15
C GLY A 300 0.91 0.71 -19.66
N SER A 301 2.23 0.59 -19.82
CA SER A 301 2.87 -0.69 -20.11
C SER A 301 4.01 -0.98 -19.16
N PHE A 302 4.03 -2.20 -18.60
CA PHE A 302 5.19 -2.72 -17.88
C PHE A 302 6.28 -3.22 -18.84
N SER A 303 5.93 -3.51 -20.09
CA SER A 303 6.88 -3.87 -21.14
C SER A 303 7.39 -2.61 -21.83
N PHE A 304 8.66 -2.59 -22.22
CA PHE A 304 9.30 -1.45 -22.85
C PHE A 304 10.29 -1.88 -23.95
N ASP A 305 10.43 -1.03 -24.97
CA ASP A 305 11.29 -1.27 -26.12
C ASP A 305 12.00 0.03 -26.56
N GLY A 306 13.27 0.14 -26.20
CA GLY A 306 14.16 1.23 -26.56
C GLY A 306 15.24 0.80 -27.55
N THR A 307 15.96 1.77 -28.12
CA THR A 307 17.13 1.49 -28.99
C THR A 307 18.26 0.75 -28.28
N VAL A 308 18.30 0.82 -26.95
CA VAL A 308 19.33 0.17 -26.13
C VAL A 308 18.68 -0.78 -25.13
N ASN A 309 17.79 -0.27 -24.28
CA ASN A 309 17.13 -1.06 -23.26
C ASN A 309 15.75 -1.54 -23.74
N PHE A 310 15.50 -2.84 -23.65
CA PHE A 310 14.21 -3.45 -23.88
C PHE A 310 13.95 -4.51 -22.79
N GLY A 311 12.69 -4.77 -22.47
CA GLY A 311 12.35 -5.73 -21.44
C GLY A 311 10.99 -5.48 -20.82
N ARG A 312 10.81 -5.98 -19.59
CA ARG A 312 9.60 -5.80 -18.79
C ARG A 312 10.02 -5.49 -17.36
N VAL A 313 9.31 -4.57 -16.73
CA VAL A 313 9.49 -4.24 -15.32
C VAL A 313 9.01 -5.43 -14.49
N ASP A 314 9.84 -5.87 -13.54
CA ASP A 314 9.48 -6.93 -12.61
C ASP A 314 8.38 -6.43 -11.66
N ILE A 315 7.12 -6.76 -11.98
CA ILE A 315 5.94 -6.32 -11.23
C ILE A 315 5.98 -6.82 -9.79
N LYS A 316 6.47 -8.05 -9.57
CA LYS A 316 6.57 -8.63 -8.24
C LYS A 316 7.53 -7.81 -7.38
N LEU A 317 8.77 -7.64 -7.85
CA LEU A 317 9.78 -6.87 -7.12
C LEU A 317 9.35 -5.40 -6.99
N LEU A 318 8.71 -4.82 -8.02
CA LEU A 318 8.19 -3.46 -7.97
C LEU A 318 7.15 -3.29 -6.86
N LYS A 319 6.21 -4.23 -6.74
CA LYS A 319 5.21 -4.26 -5.68
C LYS A 319 5.86 -4.37 -4.29
N GLU A 320 6.83 -5.28 -4.14
CA GLU A 320 7.57 -5.46 -2.88
C GLU A 320 8.34 -4.20 -2.48
N VAL A 321 9.03 -3.56 -3.42
CA VAL A 321 9.84 -2.34 -3.17
C VAL A 321 8.93 -1.15 -2.87
N LEU A 322 7.88 -0.92 -3.65
CA LEU A 322 6.99 0.23 -3.48
C LEU A 322 5.99 0.09 -2.33
N ALA A 323 6.12 -1.00 -1.57
CA ALA A 323 5.45 -1.30 -0.31
C ALA A 323 4.27 -0.36 -0.02
N HIS A 324 3.10 -0.75 -0.53
CA HIS A 324 1.86 -0.40 0.12
C HIS A 324 1.32 -1.69 0.71
N TYR A 325 1.38 -1.82 2.03
CA TYR A 325 0.22 -2.40 2.67
C TYR A 325 -0.95 -1.57 2.22
N ASP A 326 -1.90 -2.20 1.55
CA ASP A 326 -3.12 -1.54 1.20
C ASP A 326 -3.84 -1.16 2.50
N THR A 327 -3.56 0.04 3.01
CA THR A 327 -4.08 0.48 4.31
C THR A 327 -5.60 0.49 4.33
N ASP A 328 -6.23 0.57 3.15
CA ASP A 328 -7.67 0.58 3.03
C ASP A 328 -8.23 -0.85 3.22
N HIS A 329 -7.61 -1.88 2.64
CA HIS A 329 -8.03 -3.28 2.85
C HIS A 329 -7.72 -3.78 4.27
N PHE A 330 -6.80 -3.12 4.98
CA PHE A 330 -6.55 -3.38 6.40
C PHE A 330 -7.72 -3.00 7.31
N SER A 331 -8.72 -2.25 6.81
CA SER A 331 -9.93 -1.93 7.57
C SER A 331 -10.88 -3.11 7.79
N ILE A 332 -10.66 -4.25 7.13
CA ILE A 332 -11.40 -5.49 7.42
C ILE A 332 -10.78 -6.16 8.65
N GLU A 333 -11.61 -6.38 9.67
CA GLU A 333 -11.22 -7.07 10.90
C GLU A 333 -11.11 -8.58 10.67
N THR A 334 -10.02 -9.17 11.16
CA THR A 334 -9.84 -10.62 11.28
C THR A 334 -10.40 -11.08 12.63
N SER A 335 -11.08 -12.22 12.65
CA SER A 335 -11.69 -12.74 13.88
C SER A 335 -10.65 -13.26 14.86
N ASN A 336 -10.69 -12.74 16.09
CA ASN A 336 -9.77 -13.13 17.16
C ASN A 336 -8.29 -12.92 16.76
N ASP A 337 -7.95 -11.67 16.49
CA ASP A 337 -6.65 -11.13 16.10
C ASP A 337 -6.33 -9.99 17.09
N ALA A 338 -5.46 -10.25 18.05
CA ALA A 338 -5.19 -9.35 19.18
C ALA A 338 -4.20 -8.22 18.86
N ASP A 339 -3.29 -8.43 17.92
CA ASP A 339 -2.28 -7.44 17.51
C ASP A 339 -2.61 -6.72 16.19
N ALA A 340 -3.74 -7.10 15.57
CA ALA A 340 -4.33 -6.53 14.36
C ALA A 340 -3.44 -6.64 13.13
N ASP A 341 -2.63 -7.69 13.05
CA ASP A 341 -1.72 -7.96 11.94
C ASP A 341 -2.41 -8.61 10.72
N GLY A 342 -3.65 -9.09 10.88
CA GLY A 342 -4.45 -9.77 9.86
C GLY A 342 -4.44 -11.30 9.93
N LEU A 343 -3.81 -11.89 10.94
CA LEU A 343 -3.75 -13.32 11.22
C LEU A 343 -4.50 -13.62 12.54
N ARG A 344 -5.04 -14.82 12.64
CA ARG A 344 -5.82 -15.20 13.83
C ARG A 344 -4.87 -15.66 14.92
N ASP A 345 -5.14 -15.30 16.18
CA ASP A 345 -4.32 -15.72 17.33
C ASP A 345 -4.14 -17.25 17.39
N ASP A 346 -5.16 -18.02 16.99
CA ASP A 346 -5.11 -19.49 17.01
C ASP A 346 -4.25 -20.09 15.88
N TYR A 347 -3.75 -19.25 14.96
CA TYR A 347 -2.86 -19.59 13.85
C TYR A 347 -1.42 -19.11 14.09
N GLU A 348 -1.21 -18.12 14.95
CA GLU A 348 0.10 -17.51 15.26
C GLU A 348 1.19 -18.56 15.58
N ASP A 349 0.89 -19.47 16.51
CA ASP A 349 1.86 -20.50 16.92
C ASP A 349 2.19 -21.47 15.77
N TYR A 350 1.25 -21.70 14.84
CA TYR A 350 1.47 -22.55 13.67
C TYR A 350 2.44 -21.91 12.67
N PHE A 351 2.44 -20.57 12.55
CA PHE A 351 3.25 -19.81 11.61
C PHE A 351 4.54 -19.24 12.19
N ASP A 352 4.87 -19.60 13.44
CA ASP A 352 5.96 -19.01 14.20
C ASP A 352 5.80 -17.47 14.27
N THR A 353 4.63 -16.94 14.64
CA THR A 353 4.38 -15.50 14.87
C THR A 353 3.81 -15.27 16.28
N LEU A 354 3.69 -14.04 16.78
CA LEU A 354 3.43 -13.74 18.18
C LEU A 354 2.07 -13.03 18.34
N MET A 355 1.14 -13.65 19.08
CA MET A 355 -0.22 -13.13 19.34
C MET A 355 -0.29 -11.70 19.93
N ASP A 356 0.80 -11.18 20.48
CA ASP A 356 0.86 -9.85 21.10
C ASP A 356 1.84 -8.90 20.38
N ASN A 357 2.33 -9.29 19.21
CA ASN A 357 3.30 -8.52 18.45
C ASN A 357 3.13 -8.74 16.95
N SER A 358 2.54 -7.73 16.32
CA SER A 358 2.16 -7.76 14.91
C SER A 358 3.33 -7.81 13.91
N ASP A 359 4.57 -7.63 14.37
CA ASP A 359 5.80 -7.78 13.58
C ASP A 359 6.82 -8.61 14.38
N SER A 360 6.71 -9.93 14.33
CA SER A 360 7.53 -10.88 15.10
C SER A 360 8.99 -10.93 14.71
N ASN A 361 9.33 -10.46 13.52
CA ASN A 361 10.70 -10.47 13.00
C ASN A 361 11.32 -9.06 12.90
N ASN A 362 10.58 -8.03 13.32
CA ASN A 362 10.98 -6.63 13.36
C ASN A 362 11.55 -6.14 12.03
N ASN A 363 10.96 -6.60 10.92
CA ASN A 363 11.31 -6.18 9.55
C ASN A 363 10.42 -5.02 9.06
N GLY A 364 9.53 -4.50 9.92
CA GLY A 364 8.57 -3.44 9.62
C GLY A 364 7.31 -3.93 8.91
N LEU A 365 7.09 -5.25 8.84
CA LEU A 365 5.98 -5.89 8.14
C LEU A 365 5.04 -6.56 9.13
N LEU A 366 3.75 -6.41 8.87
CA LEU A 366 2.76 -7.11 9.68
C LEU A 366 2.78 -8.60 9.31
N ASP A 367 2.97 -9.48 10.29
CA ASP A 367 3.24 -10.90 10.11
C ASP A 367 2.15 -11.57 9.25
N GLY A 368 0.87 -11.34 9.59
CA GLY A 368 -0.28 -11.85 8.85
C GLY A 368 -0.32 -11.38 7.40
N ALA A 369 0.06 -10.14 7.14
CA ALA A 369 0.10 -9.60 5.79
C ALA A 369 1.29 -10.13 4.98
N GLU A 370 2.47 -10.30 5.62
CA GLU A 370 3.61 -10.98 5.03
C GLU A 370 3.27 -12.43 4.66
N LEU A 371 2.53 -13.12 5.54
CA LEU A 371 2.11 -14.50 5.32
C LEU A 371 1.11 -14.62 4.14
N ALA A 372 0.13 -13.71 4.06
CA ALA A 372 -0.81 -13.66 2.95
C ALA A 372 -0.09 -13.42 1.60
N GLU A 373 0.90 -12.53 1.56
CA GLU A 373 1.74 -12.27 0.38
C GLU A 373 2.48 -13.54 -0.07
N ARG A 374 3.10 -14.27 0.87
CA ARG A 374 3.78 -15.54 0.58
C ARG A 374 2.85 -16.61 0.01
N PHE A 375 1.60 -16.67 0.48
CA PHE A 375 0.60 -17.56 -0.08
C PHE A 375 0.25 -17.19 -1.51
N ILE A 376 0.02 -15.90 -1.78
CA ILE A 376 -0.29 -15.39 -3.11
C ILE A 376 0.82 -15.66 -4.11
N GLU A 377 2.08 -15.44 -3.72
CA GLU A 377 3.21 -15.80 -4.56
C GLU A 377 3.29 -17.29 -4.88
N THR A 378 2.92 -18.13 -3.89
CA THR A 378 2.91 -19.57 -4.08
C THR A 378 1.79 -19.99 -5.02
N ILE A 379 0.61 -19.38 -4.89
CA ILE A 379 -0.55 -19.61 -5.76
C ILE A 379 -0.27 -19.14 -7.19
N ALA A 380 0.34 -17.97 -7.36
CA ALA A 380 0.70 -17.40 -8.67
C ALA A 380 1.66 -18.28 -9.49
N LYS A 381 2.46 -19.12 -8.83
CA LYS A 381 3.38 -20.07 -9.49
C LYS A 381 2.71 -21.37 -9.92
N LEU A 382 1.47 -21.62 -9.52
CA LEU A 382 0.78 -22.86 -9.83
C LEU A 382 0.22 -22.84 -11.26
N PRO A 383 0.24 -23.98 -11.96
CA PRO A 383 -0.47 -24.09 -13.22
C PRO A 383 -1.97 -23.95 -12.99
N VAL A 384 -2.64 -23.21 -13.87
CA VAL A 384 -4.10 -23.12 -13.95
C VAL A 384 -4.61 -24.27 -14.80
N VAL A 385 -5.69 -24.89 -14.35
CA VAL A 385 -6.44 -25.87 -15.13
C VAL A 385 -7.81 -25.26 -15.41
N HIS A 386 -8.16 -25.16 -16.69
CA HIS A 386 -9.46 -24.66 -17.10
C HIS A 386 -10.49 -25.79 -17.25
N ARG A 387 -11.77 -25.41 -17.24
CA ARG A 387 -12.89 -26.34 -17.36
C ARG A 387 -12.77 -27.18 -18.64
N GLY A 388 -12.63 -28.50 -18.46
CA GLY A 388 -12.52 -29.46 -19.56
C GLY A 388 -11.10 -29.93 -19.87
N GLU A 389 -10.09 -29.35 -19.23
CA GLU A 389 -8.70 -29.77 -19.36
C GLU A 389 -8.38 -30.99 -18.50
N LYS A 390 -7.30 -31.69 -18.88
CA LYS A 390 -6.88 -32.92 -18.19
C LYS A 390 -6.24 -32.57 -16.85
N LEU A 391 -6.90 -32.95 -15.76
CA LEU A 391 -6.41 -32.75 -14.39
C LEU A 391 -4.96 -33.23 -14.22
N LEU A 392 -4.13 -32.36 -13.66
CA LEU A 392 -2.74 -32.67 -13.32
C LEU A 392 -2.73 -33.61 -12.11
N ARG A 393 -2.17 -34.81 -12.25
CA ARG A 393 -2.18 -35.84 -11.19
C ARG A 393 -0.93 -35.84 -10.30
N LYS A 394 0.10 -35.05 -10.66
CA LYS A 394 1.44 -35.11 -10.04
C LYS A 394 2.01 -33.76 -9.63
N SER A 395 1.24 -32.68 -9.75
CA SER A 395 1.64 -31.34 -9.35
C SER A 395 0.43 -30.62 -8.74
N PRO A 396 0.64 -29.71 -7.77
CA PRO A 396 -0.43 -28.82 -7.35
C PRO A 396 -0.88 -27.92 -8.50
N TYR A 397 -2.15 -27.51 -8.50
CA TYR A 397 -2.73 -26.66 -9.52
C TYR A 397 -3.88 -25.83 -8.96
N VAL A 398 -4.26 -24.79 -9.69
CA VAL A 398 -5.43 -23.95 -9.42
C VAL A 398 -6.51 -24.26 -10.46
N ASP A 399 -7.76 -24.36 -10.01
CA ASP A 399 -8.92 -24.64 -10.85
C ASP A 399 -10.01 -23.62 -10.54
N TYR A 400 -10.41 -22.84 -11.55
CA TYR A 400 -11.42 -21.80 -11.42
C TYR A 400 -12.78 -22.31 -11.80
N MET A 401 -13.72 -22.16 -10.86
CA MET A 401 -15.13 -22.47 -11.04
C MET A 401 -15.87 -21.14 -11.21
N GLU A 402 -15.69 -20.55 -12.38
CA GLU A 402 -16.32 -19.29 -12.77
C GLU A 402 -17.84 -19.36 -12.71
N MET A 403 -18.46 -18.25 -12.32
CA MET A 403 -19.91 -18.06 -12.36
C MET A 403 -20.27 -16.86 -13.21
N ASP A 404 -21.48 -16.89 -13.77
CA ASP A 404 -22.06 -15.73 -14.48
C ASP A 404 -22.39 -14.64 -13.46
N GLY A 405 -21.53 -13.63 -13.36
CA GLY A 405 -21.75 -12.47 -12.48
C GLY A 405 -20.46 -11.93 -11.87
N VAL A 406 -20.55 -10.70 -11.35
CA VAL A 406 -19.44 -10.01 -10.69
C VAL A 406 -19.86 -9.50 -9.32
N GLU A 407 -18.96 -9.64 -8.35
CA GLU A 407 -19.01 -8.96 -7.07
C GLU A 407 -18.04 -7.79 -7.08
N ASN A 408 -18.39 -6.71 -6.38
CA ASN A 408 -17.44 -5.62 -6.20
C ASN A 408 -16.75 -5.78 -4.85
N CYS A 409 -15.44 -5.58 -4.84
CA CYS A 409 -14.71 -5.40 -3.59
C CYS A 409 -15.23 -4.14 -2.87
N ASP A 410 -15.62 -4.27 -1.60
CA ASP A 410 -16.18 -3.17 -0.78
C ASP A 410 -15.17 -2.03 -0.54
N ILE A 411 -13.88 -2.29 -0.73
CA ILE A 411 -12.79 -1.36 -0.46
C ILE A 411 -12.37 -0.64 -1.74
N CYS A 412 -11.88 -1.37 -2.75
CA CYS A 412 -11.36 -0.77 -3.98
C CYS A 412 -12.42 -0.57 -5.08
N GLY A 413 -13.57 -1.24 -4.98
CA GLY A 413 -14.64 -1.22 -5.97
C GLY A 413 -14.38 -2.08 -7.22
N MET A 414 -13.31 -2.87 -7.23
CA MET A 414 -12.97 -3.74 -8.36
C MET A 414 -14.05 -4.81 -8.55
N ALA A 415 -14.48 -4.99 -9.80
CA ALA A 415 -15.39 -6.05 -10.19
C ALA A 415 -14.62 -7.37 -10.34
N ILE A 416 -15.04 -8.38 -9.59
CA ILE A 416 -14.39 -9.68 -9.45
C ILE A 416 -15.43 -10.76 -9.77
N ASN A 417 -15.04 -11.85 -10.44
CA ASN A 417 -15.97 -12.94 -10.75
C ASN A 417 -16.59 -13.54 -9.47
N MET A 418 -17.89 -13.81 -9.48
CA MET A 418 -18.64 -14.42 -8.37
C MET A 418 -18.26 -15.88 -8.07
N GLY A 419 -17.42 -16.48 -8.90
CA GLY A 419 -17.03 -17.87 -8.81
C GLY A 419 -16.07 -18.16 -7.66
N GLU A 420 -15.58 -19.40 -7.69
CA GLU A 420 -14.69 -19.94 -6.68
C GLU A 420 -13.36 -20.34 -7.29
N VAL A 421 -12.30 -20.20 -6.51
CA VAL A 421 -10.99 -20.74 -6.81
C VAL A 421 -10.79 -22.00 -5.95
N ARG A 422 -10.36 -23.09 -6.61
CA ARG A 422 -10.00 -24.33 -5.95
C ARG A 422 -8.52 -24.62 -6.13
N ILE A 423 -7.80 -24.64 -5.02
CA ILE A 423 -6.39 -25.04 -5.00
C ILE A 423 -6.34 -26.52 -4.65
N VAL A 424 -5.70 -27.32 -5.51
CA VAL A 424 -5.62 -28.77 -5.36
C VAL A 424 -4.17 -29.20 -5.27
N ASN A 425 -3.84 -30.00 -4.26
CA ASN A 425 -2.60 -30.78 -4.21
C ASN A 425 -2.93 -32.28 -4.26
N PRO A 426 -2.88 -32.90 -5.46
CA PRO A 426 -3.18 -34.32 -5.64
C PRO A 426 -2.24 -35.24 -4.85
N MET A 427 -0.99 -34.83 -4.66
CA MET A 427 0.02 -35.63 -3.95
C MET A 427 -0.29 -35.75 -2.47
N GLN A 428 -0.92 -34.71 -1.88
CA GLN A 428 -1.34 -34.70 -0.49
C GLN A 428 -2.80 -35.11 -0.28
N ARG A 429 -3.56 -35.29 -1.37
CA ARG A 429 -5.03 -35.48 -1.34
C ARG A 429 -5.73 -34.38 -0.55
N LYS A 430 -5.24 -33.14 -0.70
CA LYS A 430 -5.83 -31.95 -0.08
C LYS A 430 -6.28 -31.00 -1.17
N SER A 431 -7.38 -30.32 -0.89
CA SER A 431 -7.88 -29.23 -1.72
C SER A 431 -8.58 -28.23 -0.81
N MET A 432 -8.55 -26.97 -1.20
CA MET A 432 -9.29 -25.91 -0.56
C MET A 432 -10.00 -25.10 -1.64
N THR A 433 -11.24 -24.76 -1.37
CA THR A 433 -12.07 -23.93 -2.24
C THR A 433 -12.48 -22.69 -1.46
N PHE A 434 -12.35 -21.53 -2.08
CA PHE A 434 -12.84 -20.26 -1.53
C PHE A 434 -13.25 -19.31 -2.67
N PRO A 435 -14.05 -18.27 -2.39
CA PRO A 435 -14.47 -17.31 -3.39
C PRO A 435 -13.29 -16.59 -4.04
N ILE A 436 -13.41 -16.26 -5.33
CA ILE A 436 -12.35 -15.55 -6.07
C ILE A 436 -12.01 -14.20 -5.42
N VAL A 437 -13.01 -13.50 -4.86
CA VAL A 437 -12.76 -12.25 -4.12
C VAL A 437 -11.84 -12.45 -2.92
N ALA A 438 -11.83 -13.62 -2.28
CA ALA A 438 -10.90 -13.88 -1.19
C ALA A 438 -9.44 -13.93 -1.68
N LEU A 439 -9.21 -14.37 -2.93
CA LEU A 439 -7.88 -14.34 -3.55
C LEU A 439 -7.43 -12.89 -3.84
N HIS A 440 -8.35 -12.00 -4.21
CA HIS A 440 -8.07 -10.56 -4.32
C HIS A 440 -7.64 -9.97 -2.97
N TYR A 441 -8.36 -10.24 -1.88
CA TYR A 441 -7.99 -9.76 -0.54
C TYR A 441 -6.65 -10.32 -0.06
N LEU A 442 -6.35 -11.59 -0.36
CA LEU A 442 -5.03 -12.18 -0.08
C LEU A 442 -3.92 -11.43 -0.83
N ALA A 443 -4.16 -10.97 -2.06
CA ALA A 443 -3.19 -10.16 -2.82
C ALA A 443 -2.93 -8.79 -2.18
N HIS A 444 -3.88 -8.30 -1.38
CA HIS A 444 -3.77 -7.11 -0.54
C HIS A 444 -3.29 -7.41 0.90
N GLY A 445 -2.86 -8.64 1.18
CA GLY A 445 -2.30 -9.02 2.48
C GLY A 445 -3.34 -9.35 3.56
N ARG A 446 -4.53 -9.83 3.17
CA ARG A 446 -5.64 -10.10 4.09
C ARG A 446 -6.23 -11.49 3.88
N PHE A 447 -6.35 -12.27 4.96
CA PHE A 447 -7.10 -13.53 4.96
C PHE A 447 -8.61 -13.30 5.05
N ALA A 448 -9.03 -12.24 5.73
CA ALA A 448 -10.41 -11.79 5.78
C ALA A 448 -10.80 -11.07 4.48
N TYR A 449 -12.02 -11.32 4.01
CA TYR A 449 -12.55 -10.72 2.78
C TYR A 449 -13.99 -10.28 2.95
N LYS A 450 -14.36 -9.25 2.17
CA LYS A 450 -15.73 -8.73 2.12
C LYS A 450 -16.07 -8.18 0.73
N ALA A 451 -17.21 -8.60 0.22
CA ALA A 451 -17.79 -8.09 -1.01
C ALA A 451 -19.26 -7.75 -0.78
N ASN A 452 -19.91 -7.23 -1.82
CA ASN A 452 -21.32 -6.82 -1.78
C ASN A 452 -22.27 -7.86 -1.13
N TRP A 453 -22.02 -9.16 -1.30
CA TRP A 453 -22.94 -10.24 -0.89
C TRP A 453 -22.31 -11.30 0.03
N ILE A 454 -20.99 -11.34 0.14
CA ILE A 454 -20.27 -12.37 0.88
C ILE A 454 -19.17 -11.76 1.74
N SER A 455 -18.92 -12.39 2.87
CA SER A 455 -17.78 -12.10 3.73
C SER A 455 -17.30 -13.38 4.38
N GLY A 456 -16.01 -13.47 4.66
CA GLY A 456 -15.45 -14.63 5.33
C GLY A 456 -13.95 -14.48 5.53
N GLU A 457 -13.32 -15.61 5.84
CA GLU A 457 -11.88 -15.69 6.07
C GLU A 457 -11.33 -16.94 5.40
N VAL A 458 -10.17 -16.80 4.76
CA VAL A 458 -9.40 -17.93 4.25
C VAL A 458 -8.64 -18.57 5.42
N ASP A 459 -8.89 -19.85 5.67
CA ASP A 459 -8.15 -20.64 6.66
C ASP A 459 -6.68 -20.83 6.23
N ALA A 460 -5.80 -19.99 6.79
CA ALA A 460 -4.37 -20.02 6.53
C ALA A 460 -3.73 -21.38 6.86
N ARG A 461 -4.17 -22.07 7.92
CA ARG A 461 -3.62 -23.40 8.30
C ARG A 461 -3.96 -24.44 7.25
N GLN A 462 -5.21 -24.47 6.78
CA GLN A 462 -5.61 -25.38 5.69
C GLN A 462 -4.85 -25.09 4.40
N LEU A 463 -4.66 -23.80 4.08
CA LEU A 463 -3.91 -23.38 2.91
C LEU A 463 -2.42 -23.78 3.01
N SER A 464 -1.77 -23.55 4.15
CA SER A 464 -0.40 -24.01 4.42
C SER A 464 -0.26 -25.53 4.29
N ALA A 465 -1.26 -26.24 4.82
CA ALA A 465 -1.29 -27.70 4.78
C ALA A 465 -1.35 -28.24 3.34
N ILE A 466 -1.78 -27.47 2.34
CA ILE A 466 -1.74 -27.85 0.91
C ILE A 466 -0.32 -27.72 0.33
N PHE A 467 0.44 -26.69 0.73
CA PHE A 467 1.72 -26.35 0.10
C PHE A 467 2.95 -26.99 0.73
N LYS A 468 2.86 -27.51 1.96
CA LYS A 468 3.97 -28.13 2.73
C LYS A 468 5.14 -27.20 3.12
N ASP A 469 5.41 -26.15 2.34
CA ASP A 469 6.63 -25.35 2.39
C ASP A 469 6.42 -23.81 2.39
N VAL A 470 5.17 -23.33 2.48
CA VAL A 470 4.92 -21.91 2.82
C VAL A 470 4.91 -21.80 4.33
N THR A 471 6.10 -21.99 4.90
CA THR A 471 6.26 -22.31 6.32
C THR A 471 7.13 -21.26 6.99
N ARG A 472 6.42 -20.34 7.63
CA ARG A 472 6.84 -19.46 8.73
C ARG A 472 7.36 -18.09 8.32
N VAL A 473 6.75 -17.07 8.92
CA VAL A 473 7.39 -15.76 9.06
C VAL A 473 8.43 -16.00 10.14
N ALA A 474 9.68 -16.25 9.73
CA ALA A 474 10.71 -16.64 10.68
C ALA A 474 10.78 -15.54 11.75
N ARG A 475 10.33 -15.82 12.99
CA ARG A 475 10.56 -14.92 14.13
C ARG A 475 12.01 -14.47 14.02
N GLN A 476 12.29 -13.21 14.32
CA GLN A 476 13.59 -12.96 14.89
C GLN A 476 13.58 -13.74 16.20
N ASP A 477 14.02 -15.00 16.14
CA ASP A 477 14.61 -15.66 17.28
C ASP A 477 15.67 -14.67 17.71
N PRO A 478 15.45 -13.97 18.84
CA PRO A 478 16.16 -12.75 19.14
C PRO A 478 17.62 -13.12 19.13
N VAL A 479 18.35 -12.60 18.14
CA VAL A 479 19.68 -13.03 17.72
C VAL A 479 20.47 -13.53 18.93
N PHE A 480 20.40 -14.85 19.20
CA PHE A 480 21.08 -15.44 20.36
C PHE A 480 22.61 -15.40 20.17
N LYS A 481 23.06 -15.04 18.95
CA LYS A 481 24.48 -14.87 18.60
C LYS A 481 25.16 -13.78 19.43
N ASP A 482 24.46 -12.73 19.83
CA ASP A 482 25.12 -11.59 20.49
C ASP A 482 24.98 -11.59 22.01
N ASN A 483 24.18 -12.49 22.58
CA ASN A 483 24.11 -12.68 24.03
C ASN A 483 23.85 -14.15 24.40
N PRO A 484 24.89 -15.00 24.48
CA PRO A 484 24.77 -16.46 24.68
C PRO A 484 24.19 -16.87 26.04
N PHE A 485 23.76 -15.91 26.87
CA PHE A 485 23.26 -16.14 28.21
C PHE A 485 22.03 -15.27 28.53
N ARG A 486 20.99 -15.36 27.68
CA ARG A 486 19.69 -14.78 27.99
C ARG A 486 18.89 -15.75 28.86
N LEU A 487 18.49 -15.28 30.05
CA LEU A 487 17.60 -15.95 31.00
C LEU A 487 16.46 -14.96 31.30
N ILE A 488 15.23 -15.32 30.92
CA ILE A 488 14.04 -14.47 31.06
C ILE A 488 12.84 -15.30 31.51
N ASN A 489 11.82 -14.65 32.07
CA ASN A 489 10.54 -15.28 32.37
C ASN A 489 9.41 -14.42 31.80
N ARG A 490 8.39 -15.04 31.20
CA ARG A 490 7.23 -14.36 30.60
C ARG A 490 5.92 -15.12 30.91
N PRO A 491 4.85 -14.44 31.35
CA PRO A 491 4.80 -13.02 31.72
C PRO A 491 5.61 -12.72 33.01
N ASN A 492 5.97 -11.45 33.22
CA ASN A 492 6.56 -10.93 34.46
C ASN A 492 6.13 -9.45 34.63
N PRO A 493 5.19 -9.12 35.53
CA PRO A 493 4.62 -9.96 36.58
C PRO A 493 3.73 -11.10 36.05
N PHE A 494 3.57 -12.17 36.81
CA PHE A 494 2.67 -13.29 36.47
C PHE A 494 1.68 -13.58 37.60
N ASN A 495 0.52 -14.16 37.26
CA ASN A 495 -0.52 -14.53 38.24
C ASN A 495 -0.54 -16.04 38.51
N GLU A 496 -0.83 -16.85 37.50
CA GLU A 496 -0.95 -18.31 37.69
C GLU A 496 0.28 -19.10 37.20
N ARG A 497 0.86 -18.69 36.06
CA ARG A 497 1.99 -19.37 35.45
C ARG A 497 2.92 -18.40 34.75
N THR A 498 4.21 -18.73 34.73
CA THR A 498 5.23 -18.04 33.95
C THR A 498 6.09 -19.08 33.22
N GLN A 499 6.54 -18.77 32.02
CA GLN A 499 7.48 -19.58 31.27
C GLN A 499 8.87 -18.96 31.39
N ILE A 500 9.83 -19.74 31.89
CA ILE A 500 11.23 -19.35 31.96
C ILE A 500 11.93 -19.85 30.71
N GLU A 501 12.53 -18.93 29.96
CA GLU A 501 13.24 -19.20 28.72
C GLU A 501 14.72 -18.91 28.87
N PHE A 502 15.55 -19.82 28.37
CA PHE A 502 16.99 -19.66 28.37
C PHE A 502 17.67 -20.35 27.20
N TYR A 503 18.88 -19.88 26.85
CA TYR A 503 19.71 -20.47 25.81
C TYR A 503 20.96 -21.11 26.43
N LEU A 504 21.30 -22.32 25.97
CA LEU A 504 22.56 -22.99 26.30
C LEU A 504 23.49 -22.98 25.08
N PRO A 505 24.68 -22.37 25.17
CA PRO A 505 25.61 -22.31 24.05
C PRO A 505 26.20 -23.67 23.68
N HIS A 506 26.27 -24.59 24.65
CA HIS A 506 26.77 -25.94 24.47
C HIS A 506 25.91 -26.93 25.27
N ALA A 507 25.92 -28.20 24.88
CA ALA A 507 25.24 -29.26 25.63
C ALA A 507 25.98 -29.54 26.94
N GLY A 508 25.26 -29.83 28.02
CA GLY A 508 25.87 -30.13 29.32
C GLY A 508 24.90 -30.10 30.49
N PRO A 509 25.41 -30.27 31.73
CA PRO A 509 24.59 -30.22 32.94
C PRO A 509 24.02 -28.81 33.12
N ALA A 510 22.72 -28.76 33.41
CA ALA A 510 21.99 -27.54 33.70
C ALA A 510 21.06 -27.75 34.91
N ALA A 511 20.89 -26.72 35.73
CA ALA A 511 19.94 -26.72 36.84
C ALA A 511 19.22 -25.37 36.94
N LEU A 512 17.89 -25.38 37.01
CA LEU A 512 17.05 -24.19 37.16
C LEU A 512 16.27 -24.31 38.46
N ARG A 513 16.47 -23.35 39.37
CA ARG A 513 15.89 -23.36 40.72
C ARG A 513 15.27 -22.01 41.05
N ILE A 514 14.21 -22.03 41.85
CA ILE A 514 13.47 -20.85 42.31
C ILE A 514 13.73 -20.62 43.79
N TYR A 515 13.93 -19.37 44.18
CA TYR A 515 14.22 -18.93 45.53
C TYR A 515 13.30 -17.78 45.94
N ASN A 516 12.98 -17.70 47.23
CA ASN A 516 12.28 -16.55 47.81
C ASN A 516 13.26 -15.42 48.19
N ILE A 517 12.76 -14.30 48.73
CA ILE A 517 13.59 -13.15 49.14
C ILE A 517 14.60 -13.46 50.24
N ASN A 518 14.36 -14.51 51.04
CA ASN A 518 15.27 -14.96 52.09
C ASN A 518 16.35 -15.92 51.54
N GLY A 519 16.37 -16.17 50.24
CA GLY A 519 17.30 -17.10 49.59
C GLY A 519 16.97 -18.57 49.84
N GLN A 520 15.78 -18.89 50.38
CA GLN A 520 15.34 -20.27 50.57
C GLN A 520 14.89 -20.85 49.24
N LEU A 521 15.28 -22.09 48.95
CA LEU A 521 14.81 -22.82 47.78
C LEU A 521 13.31 -23.06 47.90
N VAL A 522 12.57 -22.67 46.87
CA VAL A 522 11.12 -22.83 46.76
C VAL A 522 10.80 -24.04 45.89
N HIS A 523 11.44 -24.14 44.73
CA HIS A 523 11.17 -25.21 43.78
C HIS A 523 12.35 -25.48 42.85
N ALA A 524 12.63 -26.75 42.54
CA ALA A 524 13.61 -27.14 41.53
C ALA A 524 12.91 -27.52 40.22
N LEU A 525 12.99 -26.64 39.21
CA LEU A 525 12.30 -26.81 37.94
C LEU A 525 12.97 -27.81 36.99
N LEU A 526 14.30 -27.85 36.99
CA LEU A 526 15.07 -28.80 36.21
C LEU A 526 16.43 -29.06 36.87
N ASN A 527 16.94 -30.28 36.72
CA ASN A 527 18.29 -30.66 37.12
C ASN A 527 18.74 -31.86 36.27
N GLY A 528 19.58 -31.65 35.26
CA GLY A 528 20.02 -32.72 34.36
C GLY A 528 20.84 -32.21 33.17
N ASN A 529 21.16 -33.11 32.22
CA ASN A 529 21.87 -32.73 31.00
C ASN A 529 20.89 -32.25 29.93
N LEU A 530 21.17 -31.09 29.34
CA LEU A 530 20.40 -30.50 28.24
C LEU A 530 21.28 -30.34 26.99
N GLY A 531 20.65 -30.41 25.81
CA GLY A 531 21.31 -30.10 24.54
C GLY A 531 21.65 -28.61 24.40
N ALA A 532 22.55 -28.26 23.48
CA ALA A 532 22.75 -26.87 23.09
C ALA A 532 21.49 -26.33 22.40
N GLY A 533 21.22 -25.04 22.54
CA GLY A 533 20.06 -24.38 21.95
C GLY A 533 19.09 -23.77 22.97
N PRO A 534 17.93 -23.30 22.52
CA PRO A 534 16.91 -22.70 23.36
C PRO A 534 16.13 -23.76 24.18
N HIS A 535 15.74 -23.38 25.39
CA HIS A 535 14.97 -24.20 26.33
C HIS A 535 13.86 -23.38 26.99
N ARG A 536 12.73 -24.02 27.27
CA ARG A 536 11.57 -23.39 27.94
C ARG A 536 11.07 -24.28 29.07
N VAL A 537 10.90 -23.72 30.27
CA VAL A 537 10.42 -24.44 31.46
C VAL A 537 9.38 -23.60 32.20
N GLY A 538 8.20 -24.18 32.44
CA GLY A 538 7.10 -23.49 33.10
C GLY A 538 7.16 -23.59 34.63
N TRP A 539 6.77 -22.53 35.32
CA TRP A 539 6.47 -22.54 36.75
C TRP A 539 5.04 -22.06 36.99
N ASN A 540 4.31 -22.78 37.84
CA ASN A 540 2.90 -22.55 38.17
C ASN A 540 2.70 -21.95 39.58
N GLY A 541 3.75 -21.37 40.17
CA GLY A 541 3.69 -20.77 41.51
C GLY A 541 3.51 -21.79 42.64
N LEU A 542 3.94 -23.03 42.45
CA LEU A 542 3.97 -24.07 43.49
C LEU A 542 5.38 -24.25 44.06
N ASP A 543 5.46 -24.66 45.32
CA ASP A 543 6.70 -25.14 45.95
C ASP A 543 6.89 -26.67 45.74
N ASP A 544 7.98 -27.22 46.27
CA ASP A 544 8.27 -28.66 46.21
C ASP A 544 7.24 -29.56 46.92
N ASN A 545 6.40 -29.02 47.80
CA ASN A 545 5.29 -29.75 48.44
C ASN A 545 3.98 -29.68 47.63
N GLY A 546 3.98 -28.96 46.50
CA GLY A 546 2.80 -28.71 45.69
C GLY A 546 1.88 -27.61 46.25
N GLU A 547 2.33 -26.87 47.27
CA GLU A 547 1.56 -25.77 47.87
C GLU A 547 1.78 -24.46 47.10
N ARG A 548 0.73 -23.64 47.00
CA ARG A 548 0.82 -22.35 46.31
C ARG A 548 1.61 -21.35 47.14
N VAL A 549 2.61 -20.71 46.53
CA VAL A 549 3.39 -19.66 47.18
C VAL A 549 2.65 -18.31 47.22
N ALA A 550 3.05 -17.42 48.12
CA ALA A 550 2.43 -16.10 48.30
C ALA A 550 2.80 -15.11 47.17
N SER A 551 1.97 -14.09 46.93
CA SER A 551 2.34 -12.97 46.05
C SER A 551 3.60 -12.28 46.56
N GLY A 552 4.53 -11.96 45.67
CA GLY A 552 5.80 -11.38 46.07
C GLY A 552 6.91 -11.55 45.04
N VAL A 553 8.11 -11.12 45.43
CA VAL A 553 9.31 -11.22 44.60
C VAL A 553 9.97 -12.58 44.80
N TYR A 554 10.30 -13.24 43.69
CA TYR A 554 11.06 -14.48 43.65
C TYR A 554 12.28 -14.33 42.77
N PHE A 555 13.28 -15.18 42.96
CA PHE A 555 14.47 -15.25 42.13
C PHE A 555 14.55 -16.62 41.47
N TYR A 556 14.96 -16.68 40.21
CA TYR A 556 15.27 -17.93 39.54
C TYR A 556 16.72 -17.94 39.11
N ARG A 557 17.38 -19.08 39.31
CA ARG A 557 18.80 -19.28 39.09
C ARG A 557 19.01 -20.43 38.12
N LEU A 558 19.65 -20.14 36.99
CA LEU A 558 20.13 -21.14 36.04
C LEU A 558 21.63 -21.38 36.25
N GLU A 559 22.02 -22.62 36.46
CA GLU A 559 23.40 -23.07 36.54
C GLU A 559 23.73 -23.91 35.31
N HIS A 560 24.85 -23.63 34.65
CA HIS A 560 25.34 -24.42 33.52
C HIS A 560 26.87 -24.37 33.48
N GLY A 561 27.52 -25.53 33.65
CA GLY A 561 28.97 -25.62 33.80
C GLY A 561 29.46 -24.82 35.03
N SER A 562 30.39 -23.88 34.82
CA SER A 562 30.92 -22.98 35.86
C SER A 562 30.15 -21.67 36.01
N LYS A 563 29.08 -21.45 35.24
CA LYS A 563 28.32 -20.19 35.24
C LYS A 563 26.99 -20.35 35.96
N ALA A 564 26.60 -19.30 36.69
CA ALA A 564 25.28 -19.17 37.30
C ALA A 564 24.67 -17.82 36.93
N PHE A 565 23.40 -17.82 36.52
CA PHE A 565 22.64 -16.63 36.14
C PHE A 565 21.43 -16.52 37.06
N VAL A 566 21.20 -15.34 37.62
CA VAL A 566 20.08 -15.09 38.54
C VAL A 566 19.24 -13.94 38.01
N ARG A 567 17.93 -14.11 38.02
CA ARG A 567 16.93 -13.10 37.63
C ARG A 567 15.81 -13.05 38.64
N LYS A 568 15.10 -11.93 38.68
CA LYS A 568 13.94 -11.71 39.57
C LYS A 568 12.63 -11.81 38.79
N MET A 569 11.59 -12.30 39.45
CA MET A 569 10.22 -12.35 38.94
C MET A 569 9.23 -11.90 40.01
N LEU A 570 8.11 -11.33 39.59
CA LEU A 570 7.05 -10.86 40.47
C LEU A 570 5.80 -11.72 40.26
N LEU A 571 5.34 -12.37 41.33
CA LEU A 571 4.07 -13.07 41.39
C LEU A 571 3.01 -12.13 41.98
N VAL A 572 1.94 -11.86 41.22
CA VAL A 572 0.82 -11.00 41.60
C VAL A 572 -0.47 -11.80 41.48
N LYS A 573 -1.11 -12.08 42.62
CA LYS A 573 -2.47 -12.62 42.69
C LYS A 573 -3.50 -11.51 42.81
#